data_AF-A0A818DXB0-F1
#
_entry.id   AF-A0A818DXB0-F1
#
_cell.length_a   1.000
_cell.length_b   1.000
_cell.length_c   1.000
_cell.angle_alpha   90.00
_cell.angle_beta   90.00
_cell.angle_gamma   90.00
#
_symmetry.space_group_name_H-M   'P 1'
#
loop_
_entity.id
_entity.type
_entity.pdbx_description
1 polymer ?
#
loop_
_entity_poly.entity_id
_entity_poly.type
_entity_poly.pdbx_seq_one_letter_code
_entity_poly.pdbx_strand_id
1 'polypeptide(L)'
;MSSTSKNISSNTYLSIKTDASTGTSTSVRKHPIIQNFLVVWLDPKIDESVDDFRNSLAKLRGIAKSINTFTNAVHCIEYLKKASNGGALLIIAGSIGQKIVPEIHALSQLKSIFVFCRKRAYHEQWAKDWSKISGVYTKITPLCQAMQEEVEKCAYTTTAMTFDMSNALHKKSSITDLPRSMTNISNKSKHQTPLVNSRLSASQNSEQLEWTLFDLDACMYIQNIQREIFSISKNALQIAMDAMRKADDLRNLTHVVWKLLEAAEQKNDITYFIHAYTHEGVFYKLLNRKLAQQDFKNFTGASLEEKAQQIVGGIFQNLKIAVNAAMALQAGQQVSFQGGDERNWAKLYLRSVYALLLVPNPTVRFQGTTYRGMWISQDKLQHYCDAQFVCYKAVASTSAVREIAQYFIDNTHDASKNMISAMFIHEVTSIGALYALKISEFSKFPHEKEVLLLPGILFRIADVRSISKNAAEIELRCSLEDTETMMSNAFASLLALDS
;
A
#
# COMPACT_ATOMS: atom_id res chain seq x y z
N MET A 1 -42.40 1.63 60.33
CA MET A 1 -41.53 0.49 59.99
C MET A 1 -41.84 0.13 58.55
N SER A 2 -41.27 0.83 57.56
CA SER A 2 -40.01 0.48 56.87
C SER A 2 -40.06 -0.94 56.26
N SER A 3 -39.87 -1.18 54.97
CA SER A 3 -39.86 -0.35 53.76
C SER A 3 -39.83 -1.31 52.57
N THR A 4 -40.33 -0.81 51.45
CA THR A 4 -40.77 -1.50 50.25
C THR A 4 -39.63 -1.90 49.32
N SER A 5 -39.85 -2.99 48.60
CA SER A 5 -39.15 -3.37 47.37
C SER A 5 -39.22 -2.26 46.32
N LYS A 6 -38.12 -1.95 45.62
CA LYS A 6 -38.12 -1.23 44.34
C LYS A 6 -36.80 -1.36 43.57
N ASN A 7 -36.96 -1.91 42.37
CA ASN A 7 -36.42 -1.48 41.07
C ASN A 7 -34.90 -1.36 40.84
N ILE A 8 -34.46 -2.33 40.05
CA ILE A 8 -33.54 -2.22 38.91
C ILE A 8 -33.73 -0.91 38.15
N SER A 9 -32.64 -0.15 37.97
CA SER A 9 -32.31 0.94 37.02
C SER A 9 -31.12 1.71 37.64
N SER A 10 -30.00 2.07 37.04
CA SER A 10 -29.68 2.45 35.67
C SER A 10 -28.16 2.38 35.44
N ASN A 11 -27.74 2.04 34.23
CA ASN A 11 -26.42 2.39 33.69
C ASN A 11 -26.30 3.92 33.65
N THR A 12 -25.24 4.48 34.25
CA THR A 12 -24.89 5.89 34.06
C THR A 12 -23.60 5.97 33.25
N TYR A 13 -23.76 6.09 31.93
CA TYR A 13 -22.71 6.57 31.03
C TYR A 13 -22.55 8.08 31.25
N LEU A 14 -21.43 8.51 31.81
CA LEU A 14 -21.06 9.93 31.86
C LEU A 14 -20.14 10.25 30.67
N SER A 15 -20.72 10.89 29.66
CA SER A 15 -19.97 11.56 28.58
C SER A 15 -20.23 13.06 28.70
N ILE A 16 -19.21 13.81 29.12
CA ILE A 16 -19.25 15.27 29.23
C ILE A 16 -18.58 15.85 27.97
N LYS A 17 -19.31 16.67 27.21
CA LYS A 17 -18.77 17.52 26.14
C LYS A 17 -18.49 18.91 26.72
N THR A 18 -17.38 19.53 26.31
CA THR A 18 -17.11 20.95 26.57
C THR A 18 -16.50 21.61 25.33
N ASP A 19 -16.99 22.82 25.05
CA ASP A 19 -16.73 23.67 23.88
C ASP A 19 -15.36 24.37 23.88
N ALA A 20 -15.02 24.90 22.71
CA ALA A 20 -13.73 25.48 22.34
C ALA A 20 -13.54 26.96 22.76
N SER A 21 -12.28 27.35 23.02
CA SER A 21 -11.74 28.65 22.56
C SER A 21 -10.21 28.77 22.61
N THR A 22 -9.68 29.35 21.52
CA THR A 22 -8.54 30.29 21.37
C THR A 22 -7.10 29.95 21.82
N GLY A 23 -6.28 29.57 20.83
CA GLY A 23 -5.15 30.37 20.32
C GLY A 23 -3.88 30.57 21.16
N THR A 24 -2.78 29.90 20.79
CA THR A 24 -1.49 30.56 20.43
C THR A 24 -0.54 29.56 19.75
N SER A 25 0.10 30.01 18.67
CA SER A 25 0.95 29.23 17.77
C SER A 25 2.35 29.01 18.35
N THR A 26 2.69 27.75 18.60
CA THR A 26 4.09 27.28 18.64
C THR A 26 4.16 25.92 17.97
N SER A 27 5.18 25.73 17.11
CA SER A 27 5.41 24.54 16.29
C SER A 27 5.66 23.30 17.15
N VAL A 28 4.61 22.53 17.43
CA VAL A 28 4.68 21.22 18.08
C VAL A 28 4.51 20.13 17.01
N ARG A 29 5.47 19.19 16.95
CA ARG A 29 5.37 17.97 16.15
C ARG A 29 4.08 17.24 16.53
N LYS A 30 3.12 17.14 15.60
CA LYS A 30 1.82 16.49 15.83
C LYS A 30 2.02 14.98 15.93
N HIS A 31 2.03 14.45 17.15
CA HIS A 31 1.93 13.01 17.38
C HIS A 31 0.51 12.52 17.08
N PRO A 32 0.32 11.38 16.38
CA PRO A 32 -0.98 10.74 16.21
C PRO A 32 -1.60 10.42 17.58
N ILE A 33 -2.85 10.83 17.77
CA ILE A 33 -3.54 10.72 19.05
C ILE A 33 -4.30 9.37 19.07
N ILE A 34 -4.25 8.62 20.18
CA ILE A 34 -4.89 7.29 20.39
C ILE A 34 -6.43 7.36 20.44
N GLN A 35 -7.05 8.42 19.90
CA GLN A 35 -8.47 8.74 20.12
C GLN A 35 -9.45 7.71 19.56
N ASN A 36 -8.99 6.78 18.71
CA ASN A 36 -9.82 5.78 18.06
C ASN A 36 -9.68 4.36 18.64
N PHE A 37 -8.80 4.15 19.64
CA PHE A 37 -8.61 2.83 20.27
C PHE A 37 -9.19 2.80 21.68
N LEU A 38 -9.85 1.69 22.01
CA LEU A 38 -10.30 1.41 23.37
C LEU A 38 -9.09 0.99 24.22
N VAL A 39 -8.66 1.86 25.13
CA VAL A 39 -7.60 1.52 26.09
C VAL A 39 -8.24 0.93 27.34
N VAL A 40 -7.83 -0.29 27.68
CA VAL A 40 -8.26 -1.00 28.89
C VAL A 40 -7.04 -1.21 29.78
N TRP A 41 -7.17 -0.95 31.08
CA TRP A 41 -6.12 -1.23 32.06
C TRP A 41 -6.64 -2.19 33.13
N LEU A 42 -6.10 -3.41 33.14
CA LEU A 42 -6.33 -4.40 34.20
C LEU A 42 -5.17 -4.44 35.18
N ASP A 43 -5.41 -3.96 36.39
CA ASP A 43 -4.46 -4.13 37.50
C ASP A 43 -5.25 -4.37 38.80
N PRO A 44 -5.10 -5.55 39.44
CA PRO A 44 -5.78 -5.87 40.70
C PRO A 44 -5.43 -4.96 41.87
N LYS A 45 -4.36 -4.16 41.73
CA LYS A 45 -3.83 -3.25 42.75
C LYS A 45 -3.98 -1.78 42.36
N ILE A 46 -4.91 -1.45 41.46
CA ILE A 46 -5.23 -0.05 41.19
C ILE A 46 -5.71 0.61 42.48
N ASP A 47 -4.95 1.60 42.92
CA ASP A 47 -5.31 2.47 44.02
C ASP A 47 -5.27 3.91 43.48
N GLU A 48 -6.44 4.52 43.33
CA GLU A 48 -6.60 5.87 42.80
C GLU A 48 -6.06 6.96 43.75
N SER A 49 -5.73 6.60 45.00
CA SER A 49 -5.12 7.49 45.97
C SER A 49 -3.60 7.61 45.83
N VAL A 50 -2.96 6.74 45.02
CA VAL A 50 -1.50 6.72 44.84
C VAL A 50 -1.08 7.66 43.70
N ASP A 51 -0.17 8.60 44.00
CA ASP A 51 0.30 9.62 43.06
C ASP A 51 0.94 9.03 41.78
N ASP A 52 1.67 7.93 41.89
CA ASP A 52 2.27 7.25 40.73
C ASP A 52 1.21 6.73 39.75
N PHE A 53 0.08 6.25 40.26
CA PHE A 53 -1.04 5.81 39.44
C PHE A 53 -1.74 7.01 38.80
N ARG A 54 -2.03 8.07 39.57
CA ARG A 54 -2.63 9.31 39.05
C ARG A 54 -1.78 9.96 37.97
N ASN A 55 -0.46 10.02 38.16
CA ASN A 55 0.48 10.56 37.20
C ASN A 55 0.58 9.70 35.93
N SER A 56 0.51 8.38 36.08
CA SER A 56 0.49 7.46 34.94
C SER A 56 -0.82 7.56 34.16
N LEU A 57 -1.95 7.64 34.85
CA LEU A 57 -3.28 7.79 34.25
C LEU A 57 -3.44 9.15 33.56
N ALA A 58 -2.92 10.24 34.14
CA ALA A 58 -2.91 11.57 33.52
C ALA A 58 -2.13 11.57 32.21
N LYS A 59 -0.96 10.91 32.18
CA LYS A 59 -0.16 10.75 30.95
C LYS A 59 -0.87 9.91 29.90
N LEU A 60 -1.57 8.84 30.31
CA LEU A 60 -2.38 8.04 29.38
C LEU A 60 -3.58 8.81 28.85
N ARG A 61 -4.25 9.62 29.67
CA ARG A 61 -5.38 10.48 29.24
C ARG A 61 -4.93 11.57 28.26
N GLY A 62 -3.68 12.00 28.33
CA GLY A 62 -3.09 12.92 27.36
C GLY A 62 -2.94 12.33 25.95
N ILE A 63 -2.94 11.00 25.82
CA ILE A 63 -2.79 10.31 24.54
C ILE A 63 -4.06 9.56 24.10
N ALA A 64 -4.91 9.09 25.03
CA ALA A 64 -6.13 8.34 24.74
C ALA A 64 -7.39 9.06 25.27
N LYS A 65 -8.42 9.13 24.43
CA LYS A 65 -9.69 9.83 24.73
C LYS A 65 -10.54 9.11 25.78
N SER A 66 -10.46 7.78 25.86
CA SER A 66 -11.19 6.95 26.81
C SER A 66 -10.33 5.81 27.33
N ILE A 67 -10.21 5.68 28.65
CA ILE A 67 -9.47 4.62 29.34
C ILE A 67 -10.40 3.99 30.38
N ASN A 68 -10.60 2.69 30.29
CA ASN A 68 -11.39 1.93 31.25
C ASN A 68 -10.47 1.08 32.13
N THR A 69 -10.59 1.23 33.44
CA THR A 69 -9.77 0.53 34.44
C THR A 69 -10.58 -0.60 35.07
N PHE A 70 -9.90 -1.72 35.35
CA PHE A 70 -10.50 -2.89 35.99
C PHE A 70 -9.53 -3.43 37.05
N THR A 71 -10.08 -3.80 38.20
CA THR A 71 -9.37 -4.54 39.25
C THR A 71 -9.71 -6.03 39.23
N ASN A 72 -10.85 -6.40 38.63
CA ASN A 72 -11.32 -7.78 38.51
C ASN A 72 -11.10 -8.30 37.09
N ALA A 73 -10.37 -9.43 37.00
CA ALA A 73 -10.06 -10.12 35.76
C ALA A 73 -11.30 -10.57 34.98
N VAL A 74 -12.29 -11.14 35.66
CA VAL A 74 -13.52 -11.67 35.04
C VAL A 74 -14.29 -10.54 34.37
N HIS A 75 -14.49 -9.43 35.09
CA HIS A 75 -15.19 -8.26 34.53
C HIS A 75 -14.44 -7.65 33.35
N CYS A 76 -13.10 -7.59 33.41
CA CYS A 76 -12.28 -7.13 32.30
C CYS A 76 -12.45 -8.02 31.06
N ILE A 77 -12.41 -9.34 31.23
CA ILE A 77 -12.56 -10.30 30.13
C ILE A 77 -13.97 -10.20 29.51
N GLU A 78 -15.01 -10.13 30.32
CA GLU A 78 -16.37 -9.94 29.83
C GLU A 78 -16.54 -8.63 29.06
N TYR A 79 -15.92 -7.56 29.56
CA TYR A 79 -15.92 -6.27 28.89
C TYR A 79 -15.21 -6.32 27.54
N LEU A 80 -14.04 -6.95 27.47
CA LEU A 80 -13.29 -7.15 26.22
C LEU A 80 -14.06 -7.99 25.21
N LYS A 81 -14.80 -9.02 25.65
CA LYS A 81 -15.65 -9.85 24.78
C LYS A 81 -16.85 -9.10 24.18
N LYS A 82 -17.37 -8.10 24.91
CA LYS A 82 -18.54 -7.28 24.50
C LYS A 82 -18.16 -6.04 23.68
N ALA A 83 -16.88 -5.69 23.60
CA ALA A 83 -16.42 -4.54 22.83
C ALA A 83 -16.60 -4.78 21.31
N SER A 84 -17.10 -3.78 20.58
CA SER A 84 -17.23 -3.80 19.11
C SER A 84 -15.85 -3.83 18.42
N ASN A 85 -15.82 -4.22 17.12
CA ASN A 85 -14.64 -4.54 16.27
C ASN A 85 -13.53 -3.45 16.08
N GLY A 86 -13.37 -2.50 17.01
CA GLY A 86 -12.40 -1.39 16.94
C GLY A 86 -11.00 -1.66 17.51
N GLY A 87 -10.71 -2.87 18.02
CA GLY A 87 -9.40 -3.24 18.57
C GLY A 87 -9.07 -2.55 19.90
N ALA A 88 -9.09 -3.30 21.00
CA ALA A 88 -8.69 -2.84 22.32
C ALA A 88 -7.17 -2.96 22.51
N LEU A 89 -6.58 -1.98 23.20
CA LEU A 89 -5.22 -2.04 23.72
C LEU A 89 -5.30 -2.30 25.22
N LEU A 90 -4.75 -3.44 25.66
CA LEU A 90 -4.80 -3.83 27.07
C LEU A 90 -3.46 -3.55 27.76
N ILE A 91 -3.50 -2.77 28.81
CA ILE A 91 -2.43 -2.67 29.80
C ILE A 91 -2.73 -3.67 30.91
N ILE A 92 -1.80 -4.55 31.25
CA ILE A 92 -1.99 -5.57 32.28
C ILE A 92 -0.82 -5.62 33.27
N ALA A 93 -1.14 -5.77 34.55
CA ALA A 93 -0.12 -6.01 35.57
C ALA A 93 0.59 -7.35 35.33
N GLY A 94 1.93 -7.35 35.37
CA GLY A 94 2.72 -8.57 35.13
C GLY A 94 2.34 -9.77 36.02
N SER A 95 1.95 -9.52 37.27
CA SER A 95 1.58 -10.57 38.23
C SER A 95 0.30 -11.33 37.86
N ILE A 96 -0.59 -10.73 37.07
CA ILE A 96 -1.83 -11.36 36.63
C ILE A 96 -1.79 -11.70 35.13
N GLY A 97 -0.95 -11.02 34.35
CA GLY A 97 -0.79 -11.24 32.92
C GLY A 97 -0.45 -12.68 32.56
N GLN A 98 0.47 -13.32 33.28
CA GLN A 98 0.86 -14.71 32.97
C GLN A 98 -0.30 -15.71 33.05
N LYS A 99 -1.30 -15.44 33.91
CA LYS A 99 -2.49 -16.31 34.06
C LYS A 99 -3.58 -16.00 33.05
N ILE A 100 -3.76 -14.71 32.71
CA ILE A 100 -4.90 -14.25 31.90
C ILE A 100 -4.59 -14.26 30.41
N VAL A 101 -3.34 -13.94 30.02
CA VAL A 101 -2.95 -13.84 28.61
C VAL A 101 -3.32 -15.11 27.80
N PRO A 102 -3.13 -16.35 28.30
CA PRO A 102 -3.56 -17.54 27.58
C PRO A 102 -5.05 -17.57 27.20
N GLU A 103 -5.94 -17.01 28.04
CA GLU A 103 -7.39 -16.99 27.80
C GLU A 103 -7.82 -15.88 26.85
N ILE A 104 -7.10 -14.75 26.84
CA ILE A 104 -7.52 -13.55 26.09
C ILE A 104 -6.74 -13.34 24.80
N HIS A 105 -5.60 -14.00 24.63
CA HIS A 105 -4.73 -13.79 23.47
C HIS A 105 -5.46 -14.08 22.15
N ALA A 106 -6.36 -15.06 22.13
CA ALA A 106 -7.14 -15.41 20.95
C ALA A 106 -8.29 -14.42 20.64
N LEU A 107 -8.64 -13.50 21.53
CA LEU A 107 -9.76 -12.57 21.32
C LEU A 107 -9.46 -11.61 20.17
N SER A 108 -10.28 -11.62 19.13
CA SER A 108 -10.15 -10.72 17.97
C SER A 108 -10.31 -9.25 18.34
N GLN A 109 -11.07 -8.98 19.41
CA GLN A 109 -11.26 -7.65 19.97
C GLN A 109 -9.97 -7.09 20.59
N LEU A 110 -8.99 -7.94 20.93
CA LEU A 110 -7.76 -7.53 21.59
C LEU A 110 -6.63 -7.44 20.56
N LYS A 111 -6.10 -6.23 20.38
CA LYS A 111 -5.09 -5.94 19.36
C LYS A 111 -3.68 -6.14 19.88
N SER A 112 -3.38 -5.47 20.99
CA SER A 112 -2.05 -5.51 21.61
C SER A 112 -2.17 -5.50 23.13
N ILE A 113 -1.23 -6.19 23.78
CA ILE A 113 -1.11 -6.31 25.23
C ILE A 113 0.23 -5.70 25.66
N PHE A 114 0.16 -4.80 26.62
CA PHE A 114 1.32 -4.15 27.22
C PHE A 114 1.40 -4.59 28.68
N VAL A 115 2.47 -5.30 29.03
CA VAL A 115 2.67 -5.73 30.41
C VAL A 115 3.34 -4.60 31.17
N PHE A 116 2.63 -3.99 32.12
CA PHE A 116 3.17 -2.93 32.97
C PHE A 116 3.55 -3.50 34.35
N CYS A 117 4.85 -3.54 34.66
CA CYS A 117 5.33 -4.12 35.92
C CYS A 117 6.72 -3.64 36.29
N ARG A 118 7.07 -3.69 37.58
CA ARG A 118 8.43 -3.34 38.06
C ARG A 118 9.47 -4.43 37.77
N LYS A 119 9.06 -5.68 37.56
CA LYS A 119 9.96 -6.86 37.41
C LYS A 119 10.07 -7.32 35.96
N ARG A 120 10.62 -6.47 35.09
CA ARG A 120 10.71 -6.70 33.64
C ARG A 120 11.36 -8.04 33.27
N ALA A 121 12.54 -8.34 33.79
CA ALA A 121 13.30 -9.54 33.42
C ALA A 121 12.53 -10.85 33.67
N TYR A 122 11.72 -10.91 34.71
CA TYR A 122 10.89 -12.08 35.00
C TYR A 122 9.72 -12.21 34.02
N HIS A 123 9.04 -11.10 33.71
CA HIS A 123 7.85 -11.14 32.87
C HIS A 123 8.15 -11.16 31.36
N GLU A 124 9.34 -10.75 30.93
CA GLU A 124 9.78 -10.89 29.54
C GLU A 124 9.95 -12.36 29.12
N GLN A 125 10.24 -13.26 30.06
CA GLN A 125 10.51 -14.66 29.73
C GLN A 125 9.28 -15.37 29.17
N TRP A 126 8.12 -15.21 29.80
CA TRP A 126 6.86 -15.79 29.30
C TRP A 126 6.17 -14.90 28.26
N ALA A 127 6.46 -13.59 28.24
CA ALA A 127 5.81 -12.67 27.31
C ALA A 127 6.18 -12.92 25.84
N LYS A 128 7.41 -13.39 25.58
CA LYS A 128 7.92 -13.67 24.22
C LYS A 128 7.14 -14.77 23.50
N ASP A 129 6.47 -15.64 24.24
CA ASP A 129 5.70 -16.75 23.68
C ASP A 129 4.35 -16.31 23.09
N TRP A 130 3.93 -15.05 23.32
CA TRP A 130 2.62 -14.54 22.92
C TRP A 130 2.72 -13.40 21.90
N SER A 131 2.25 -13.64 20.68
CA SER A 131 2.41 -12.72 19.54
C SER A 131 1.70 -11.36 19.68
N LYS A 132 0.74 -11.24 20.60
CA LYS A 132 0.03 -9.97 20.89
C LYS A 132 0.65 -9.18 22.03
N ILE A 133 1.69 -9.70 22.70
CA ILE A 133 2.39 -8.90 23.69
C ILE A 133 3.39 -8.01 22.96
N SER A 134 3.12 -6.71 22.97
CA SER A 134 3.99 -5.70 22.33
C SER A 134 5.22 -5.37 23.17
N GLY A 135 5.17 -5.64 24.48
CA GLY A 135 6.34 -5.53 25.34
C GLY A 135 6.04 -5.52 26.84
N VAL A 136 7.12 -5.46 27.62
CA VAL A 136 7.10 -5.36 29.08
C VAL A 136 7.74 -4.04 29.51
N TYR A 137 7.00 -3.23 30.25
CA TYR A 137 7.36 -1.86 30.57
C TYR A 137 7.37 -1.61 32.07
N THR A 138 8.40 -0.92 32.55
CA THR A 138 8.55 -0.49 33.95
C THR A 138 8.20 0.97 34.18
N LYS A 139 8.09 1.75 33.11
CA LYS A 139 7.79 3.19 33.13
C LYS A 139 6.65 3.50 32.17
N ILE A 140 5.79 4.44 32.56
CA ILE A 140 4.60 4.79 31.79
C ILE A 140 4.95 5.49 30.46
N THR A 141 6.00 6.32 30.42
CA THR A 141 6.38 7.06 29.20
C THR A 141 6.79 6.13 28.04
N PRO A 142 7.69 5.14 28.22
CA PRO A 142 7.98 4.15 27.18
C PRO A 142 6.75 3.30 26.79
N LEU A 143 5.85 3.02 27.73
CA LEU A 143 4.60 2.31 27.44
C LEU A 143 3.71 3.18 26.54
N CYS A 144 3.54 4.46 26.85
CA CYS A 144 2.80 5.41 26.03
C CYS A 144 3.36 5.51 24.61
N GLN A 145 4.69 5.58 24.47
CA GLN A 145 5.36 5.60 23.16
C GLN A 145 5.09 4.32 22.37
N ALA A 146 5.24 3.16 23.00
CA ALA A 146 4.95 1.89 22.36
C ALA A 146 3.46 1.73 22.00
N MET A 147 2.55 2.26 22.81
CA MET A 147 1.13 2.32 22.47
C MET A 147 0.86 3.23 21.28
N GLN A 148 1.54 4.38 21.18
CA GLN A 148 1.42 5.26 20.03
C GLN A 148 1.97 4.61 18.77
N GLU A 149 3.13 3.96 18.84
CA GLU A 149 3.69 3.19 17.73
C GLU A 149 2.78 2.05 17.30
N GLU A 150 2.17 1.33 18.26
CA GLU A 150 1.17 0.31 17.94
C GLU A 150 -0.06 0.94 17.31
N VAL A 151 -0.60 2.03 17.84
CA VAL A 151 -1.72 2.77 17.25
C VAL A 151 -1.40 3.26 15.85
N GLU A 152 -0.17 3.70 15.59
CA GLU A 152 0.29 4.11 14.28
C GLU A 152 0.32 2.91 13.33
N LYS A 153 1.01 1.82 13.69
CA LYS A 153 0.99 0.56 12.93
C LYS A 153 -0.44 0.11 12.64
N CYS A 154 -1.31 0.26 13.63
CA CYS A 154 -2.71 -0.11 13.65
C CYS A 154 -3.60 0.81 12.81
N ALA A 155 -3.35 2.11 12.77
CA ALA A 155 -4.02 3.07 11.89
C ALA A 155 -3.64 2.78 10.45
N TYR A 156 -2.37 2.45 10.19
CA TYR A 156 -1.92 1.99 8.86
C TYR A 156 -2.45 0.60 8.47
N THR A 157 -2.82 -0.27 9.42
CA THR A 157 -3.47 -1.57 9.13
C THR A 157 -5.00 -1.55 9.15
N THR A 158 -5.66 -0.60 9.83
CA THR A 158 -7.14 -0.57 9.91
C THR A 158 -7.76 0.15 8.72
N THR A 159 -7.08 1.14 8.12
CA THR A 159 -7.44 1.61 6.76
C THR A 159 -7.20 0.52 5.69
N ALA A 160 -6.59 -0.62 6.07
CA ALA A 160 -6.29 -1.77 5.21
C ALA A 160 -7.16 -3.03 5.45
N MET A 161 -7.91 -3.15 6.57
CA MET A 161 -8.42 -4.46 7.02
C MET A 161 -9.82 -4.48 7.66
N THR A 162 -10.80 -3.69 7.21
CA THR A 162 -12.22 -3.94 7.56
C THR A 162 -13.14 -4.10 6.35
N PHE A 163 -13.17 -5.30 5.74
CA PHE A 163 -14.45 -5.91 5.36
C PHE A 163 -14.51 -7.29 6.01
N ASP A 164 -15.40 -7.43 6.98
CA ASP A 164 -15.97 -8.72 7.33
C ASP A 164 -17.17 -8.94 6.41
N MET A 165 -17.02 -9.85 5.45
CA MET A 165 -18.02 -10.22 4.46
C MET A 165 -18.97 -11.27 5.05
N SER A 166 -19.72 -10.91 6.09
CA SER A 166 -20.72 -11.81 6.71
C SER A 166 -22.17 -11.43 6.45
N ASN A 167 -22.46 -10.32 5.74
CA ASN A 167 -23.84 -9.91 5.41
C ASN A 167 -24.23 -9.94 3.92
N ALA A 168 -23.33 -10.35 3.01
CA ALA A 168 -23.64 -10.36 1.57
C ALA A 168 -24.26 -11.67 1.04
N LEU A 169 -24.36 -12.73 1.85
CA LEU A 169 -24.92 -14.03 1.41
C LEU A 169 -26.42 -14.23 1.71
N HIS A 170 -27.12 -13.22 2.22
CA HIS A 170 -28.58 -13.25 2.36
C HIS A 170 -29.26 -12.08 1.65
N LYS A 171 -29.09 -12.00 0.32
CA LYS A 171 -30.13 -11.45 -0.57
C LYS A 171 -29.82 -11.79 -2.03
N LYS A 172 -30.23 -12.99 -2.45
CA LYS A 172 -30.49 -13.27 -3.86
C LYS A 172 -32.01 -13.31 -4.05
N SER A 173 -32.54 -12.29 -4.71
CA SER A 173 -33.88 -12.24 -5.32
C SER A 173 -33.74 -11.32 -6.52
N SER A 174 -34.15 -11.63 -7.75
CA SER A 174 -34.87 -12.77 -8.33
C SER A 174 -34.74 -12.65 -9.87
N ILE A 175 -35.46 -13.54 -10.58
CA ILE A 175 -35.75 -13.61 -12.04
C ILE A 175 -34.82 -14.59 -12.78
N THR A 176 -35.23 -15.71 -13.39
CA THR A 176 -36.46 -16.54 -13.58
C THR A 176 -35.92 -17.88 -14.16
N ASP A 177 -36.32 -19.11 -13.77
CA ASP A 177 -37.50 -19.88 -14.23
C ASP A 177 -37.57 -21.27 -13.49
N LEU A 178 -38.80 -21.79 -13.31
CA LEU A 178 -39.23 -23.02 -12.59
C LEU A 178 -39.16 -24.32 -13.46
N PRO A 179 -39.57 -25.54 -13.00
CA PRO A 179 -39.14 -26.36 -11.84
C PRO A 179 -38.89 -27.86 -12.22
N ARG A 180 -38.20 -28.65 -11.36
CA ARG A 180 -38.60 -30.03 -10.93
C ARG A 180 -37.50 -30.80 -10.18
N SER A 181 -37.91 -31.36 -9.04
CA SER A 181 -37.52 -32.62 -8.39
C SER A 181 -36.23 -32.72 -7.54
N MET A 182 -36.49 -33.16 -6.30
CA MET A 182 -35.64 -33.54 -5.17
C MET A 182 -34.43 -34.44 -5.49
N THR A 183 -33.29 -34.25 -4.80
CA THR A 183 -32.83 -35.09 -3.67
C THR A 183 -31.43 -34.71 -3.14
N ASN A 184 -31.37 -34.57 -1.81
CA ASN A 184 -30.32 -34.93 -0.84
C ASN A 184 -28.81 -34.62 -1.02
N ILE A 185 -28.33 -33.77 -0.09
CA ILE A 185 -27.28 -34.01 0.93
C ILE A 185 -25.95 -34.66 0.46
N SER A 186 -24.83 -33.91 0.53
CA SER A 186 -23.77 -34.08 1.56
C SER A 186 -22.40 -33.52 1.13
N ASN A 187 -21.73 -32.86 2.10
CA ASN A 187 -20.28 -32.88 2.33
C ASN A 187 -19.29 -32.29 1.30
N LYS A 188 -18.62 -31.18 1.64
CA LYS A 188 -17.35 -31.18 2.43
C LYS A 188 -16.73 -29.78 2.54
N SER A 189 -16.33 -29.48 3.76
CA SER A 189 -15.49 -28.36 4.20
C SER A 189 -14.20 -28.21 3.37
N LYS A 190 -13.86 -26.96 3.04
CA LYS A 190 -12.46 -26.53 2.88
C LYS A 190 -12.22 -25.34 3.81
N HIS A 191 -11.37 -25.57 4.80
CA HIS A 191 -10.65 -24.53 5.52
C HIS A 191 -9.90 -23.64 4.52
N GLN A 192 -10.17 -22.34 4.54
CA GLN A 192 -9.23 -21.33 4.08
C GLN A 192 -9.41 -20.07 4.93
N THR A 193 -8.35 -19.78 5.68
CA THR A 193 -8.13 -18.60 6.51
C THR A 193 -8.03 -17.32 5.67
N PRO A 194 -8.58 -16.17 6.11
CA PRO A 194 -8.61 -14.94 5.31
C PRO A 194 -7.34 -14.10 5.49
N LEU A 195 -6.79 -13.63 4.38
CA LEU A 195 -5.55 -12.84 4.26
C LEU A 195 -5.74 -11.78 3.17
N VAL A 196 -5.79 -10.47 3.52
CA VAL A 196 -5.65 -9.36 2.54
C VAL A 196 -5.01 -8.14 3.21
N ASN A 197 -4.14 -7.42 2.47
CA ASN A 197 -3.46 -6.18 2.90
C ASN A 197 -3.39 -5.12 1.77
N SER A 198 -3.23 -3.84 2.15
CA SER A 198 -3.51 -2.55 1.45
C SER A 198 -2.68 -2.07 0.24
N ARG A 199 -2.38 -2.94 -0.73
CA ARG A 199 -1.44 -2.59 -1.83
C ARG A 199 -1.99 -1.72 -2.98
N LEU A 200 -3.30 -1.69 -3.25
CA LEU A 200 -3.86 -0.79 -4.29
C LEU A 200 -4.39 0.55 -3.75
N SER A 201 -4.41 0.77 -2.42
CA SER A 201 -4.72 2.08 -1.84
C SER A 201 -3.45 2.93 -1.73
N ALA A 202 -3.30 3.96 -2.58
CA ALA A 202 -2.25 4.95 -2.40
C ALA A 202 -2.63 5.89 -1.24
N SER A 203 -1.99 5.75 -0.07
CA SER A 203 -2.16 6.70 1.03
C SER A 203 -1.30 7.96 0.79
N GLN A 204 -1.93 9.14 0.78
CA GLN A 204 -1.26 10.43 0.86
C GLN A 204 -0.91 10.75 2.32
N ASN A 205 0.39 10.89 2.61
CA ASN A 205 0.95 11.98 3.44
C ASN A 205 2.45 11.76 3.74
N SER A 206 3.31 12.34 2.90
CA SER A 206 4.48 13.18 3.24
C SER A 206 5.33 13.35 1.96
N GLU A 207 5.39 14.57 1.42
CA GLU A 207 5.81 14.95 0.04
C GLU A 207 4.71 14.71 -1.01
N GLN A 208 4.28 15.80 -1.68
CA GLN A 208 3.35 15.78 -2.82
C GLN A 208 4.08 15.25 -4.05
N LEU A 209 4.44 13.97 -4.02
CA LEU A 209 5.11 13.31 -5.14
C LEU A 209 4.10 13.15 -6.28
N GLU A 210 4.44 13.70 -7.44
CA GLU A 210 3.71 13.46 -8.66
C GLU A 210 4.08 12.06 -9.19
N TRP A 211 3.08 11.18 -9.26
CA TRP A 211 3.26 9.78 -9.69
C TRP A 211 2.87 9.54 -11.14
N THR A 212 2.20 10.52 -11.73
CA THR A 212 1.46 10.44 -12.97
C THR A 212 1.82 11.68 -13.78
N LEU A 213 2.27 11.49 -15.01
CA LEU A 213 2.55 12.59 -15.94
C LEU A 213 1.52 12.55 -17.07
N PHE A 214 1.24 13.72 -17.63
CA PHE A 214 0.26 13.88 -18.69
C PHE A 214 0.91 14.49 -19.94
N ASP A 215 0.36 14.16 -21.10
CA ASP A 215 0.69 14.75 -22.40
C ASP A 215 2.20 14.95 -22.65
N LEU A 216 2.67 16.18 -22.88
CA LEU A 216 4.05 16.46 -23.25
C LEU A 216 5.06 16.01 -22.19
N ASP A 217 4.72 16.16 -20.90
CA ASP A 217 5.57 15.71 -19.80
C ASP A 217 5.69 14.18 -19.78
N ALA A 218 4.58 13.47 -20.08
CA ALA A 218 4.61 12.02 -20.24
C ALA A 218 5.55 11.61 -21.38
N CYS A 219 5.48 12.27 -22.54
CA CYS A 219 6.32 11.97 -23.70
C CYS A 219 7.81 12.25 -23.42
N MET A 220 8.12 13.39 -22.79
CA MET A 220 9.48 13.75 -22.39
C MET A 220 10.07 12.76 -21.38
N TYR A 221 9.27 12.36 -20.39
CA TYR A 221 9.69 11.35 -19.43
C TYR A 221 9.98 10.01 -20.10
N ILE A 222 9.12 9.55 -21.02
CA ILE A 222 9.29 8.29 -21.73
C ILE A 222 10.58 8.27 -22.53
N GLN A 223 10.86 9.34 -23.29
CA GLN A 223 12.09 9.46 -24.06
C GLN A 223 13.34 9.31 -23.15
N ASN A 224 13.31 9.89 -21.96
CA ASN A 224 14.43 9.83 -21.02
C ASN A 224 14.54 8.47 -20.34
N ILE A 225 13.43 7.95 -19.81
CA ILE A 225 13.43 6.71 -19.03
C ILE A 225 13.73 5.50 -19.93
N GLN A 226 13.24 5.46 -21.17
CA GLN A 226 13.55 4.38 -22.11
C GLN A 226 15.04 4.33 -22.47
N ARG A 227 15.66 5.49 -22.73
CA ARG A 227 17.11 5.59 -22.99
C ARG A 227 17.91 4.98 -21.86
N GLU A 228 17.52 5.29 -20.63
CA GLU A 228 18.20 4.77 -19.45
C GLU A 228 17.91 3.30 -19.22
N ILE A 229 16.67 2.83 -19.39
CA ILE A 229 16.26 1.47 -19.07
C ILE A 229 16.78 0.45 -20.09
N PHE A 230 16.82 0.82 -21.37
CA PHE A 230 17.29 -0.08 -22.43
C PHE A 230 18.82 -0.20 -22.53
N SER A 231 19.55 0.49 -21.65
CA SER A 231 21.00 0.32 -21.46
C SER A 231 21.30 -0.95 -20.64
N ILE A 232 20.85 -2.12 -21.10
CA ILE A 232 20.98 -3.40 -20.38
C ILE A 232 22.33 -4.05 -20.69
N SER A 233 23.05 -4.47 -19.65
CA SER A 233 24.31 -5.22 -19.77
C SER A 233 24.17 -6.63 -19.19
N LYS A 234 25.05 -7.57 -19.60
CA LYS A 234 25.09 -8.93 -19.05
C LYS A 234 25.28 -8.96 -17.52
N ASN A 235 25.85 -7.89 -16.95
CA ASN A 235 26.11 -7.73 -15.53
C ASN A 235 25.11 -6.79 -14.85
N ALA A 236 23.96 -6.47 -15.47
CA ALA A 236 23.00 -5.51 -14.95
C ALA A 236 22.55 -5.84 -13.51
N LEU A 237 22.36 -7.12 -13.20
CA LEU A 237 22.02 -7.59 -11.87
C LEU A 237 23.10 -7.28 -10.84
N GLN A 238 24.37 -7.60 -11.15
CA GLN A 238 25.52 -7.32 -10.28
C GLN A 238 25.67 -5.81 -10.03
N ILE A 239 25.58 -5.01 -11.10
CA ILE A 239 25.68 -3.55 -11.01
C ILE A 239 24.54 -2.99 -10.13
N ALA A 240 23.31 -3.50 -10.29
CA ALA A 240 22.19 -3.10 -9.45
C ALA A 240 22.41 -3.47 -7.98
N MET A 241 22.90 -4.67 -7.70
CA MET A 241 23.20 -5.13 -6.34
C MET A 241 24.29 -4.28 -5.67
N ASP A 242 25.37 -3.97 -6.39
CA ASP A 242 26.45 -3.14 -5.87
C ASP A 242 25.99 -1.71 -5.56
N ALA A 243 25.11 -1.15 -6.40
CA ALA A 243 24.51 0.15 -6.14
C ALA A 243 23.54 0.11 -4.94
N MET A 244 22.72 -0.94 -4.82
CA MET A 244 21.79 -1.09 -3.69
C MET A 244 22.51 -1.27 -2.36
N ARG A 245 23.62 -2.02 -2.30
CA ARG A 245 24.43 -2.18 -1.07
C ARG A 245 25.03 -0.88 -0.57
N LYS A 246 25.35 0.04 -1.48
CA LYS A 246 25.92 1.36 -1.18
C LYS A 246 24.85 2.41 -0.84
N ALA A 247 23.58 2.07 -1.00
CA ALA A 247 22.48 3.01 -0.89
C ALA A 247 22.03 3.19 0.57
N ASP A 248 22.15 4.42 1.09
CA ASP A 248 21.82 4.74 2.48
C ASP A 248 20.34 4.51 2.83
N ASP A 249 19.45 4.74 1.87
CA ASP A 249 18.01 4.53 1.99
C ASP A 249 17.62 3.05 2.12
N LEU A 250 18.53 2.11 1.80
CA LEU A 250 18.30 0.67 1.89
C LEU A 250 18.91 -0.01 3.12
N ARG A 251 19.66 0.71 3.97
CA ARG A 251 20.34 0.15 5.15
C ARG A 251 19.38 -0.56 6.12
N ASN A 252 18.15 -0.08 6.23
CA ASN A 252 17.13 -0.57 7.16
C ASN A 252 16.14 -1.56 6.54
N LEU A 253 16.42 -2.10 5.34
CA LEU A 253 15.58 -3.16 4.78
C LEU A 253 15.59 -4.39 5.68
N THR A 254 14.45 -5.06 5.77
CA THR A 254 14.33 -6.30 6.54
C THR A 254 15.29 -7.37 6.00
N HIS A 255 15.79 -8.23 6.89
CA HIS A 255 16.64 -9.35 6.51
C HIS A 255 16.02 -10.25 5.43
N VAL A 256 14.69 -10.42 5.43
CA VAL A 256 14.01 -11.24 4.41
C VAL A 256 14.13 -10.64 3.01
N VAL A 257 13.98 -9.32 2.88
CA VAL A 257 14.15 -8.61 1.59
C VAL A 257 15.61 -8.70 1.12
N TRP A 258 16.59 -8.45 1.99
CA TRP A 258 18.00 -8.58 1.63
C TRP A 258 18.35 -9.99 1.17
N LYS A 259 17.86 -11.02 1.87
CA LYS A 259 18.05 -12.42 1.47
C LYS A 259 17.48 -12.72 0.08
N LEU A 260 16.35 -12.13 -0.29
CA LEU A 260 15.79 -12.27 -1.64
C LEU A 260 16.67 -11.56 -2.68
N LEU A 261 17.12 -10.33 -2.41
CA LEU A 261 18.01 -9.60 -3.32
C LEU A 261 19.35 -10.32 -3.52
N GLU A 262 19.96 -10.85 -2.46
CA GLU A 262 21.20 -11.64 -2.53
C GLU A 262 20.98 -12.97 -3.26
N ALA A 263 19.83 -13.62 -3.07
CA ALA A 263 19.49 -14.83 -3.83
C ALA A 263 19.39 -14.55 -5.33
N ALA A 264 18.92 -13.35 -5.73
CA ALA A 264 18.91 -12.94 -7.12
C ALA A 264 20.32 -12.98 -7.71
N GLU A 265 21.28 -12.33 -7.05
CA GLU A 265 22.68 -12.27 -7.47
C GLU A 265 23.35 -13.65 -7.51
N GLN A 266 23.23 -14.40 -6.42
CA GLN A 266 23.89 -15.72 -6.27
C GLN A 266 23.39 -16.73 -7.31
N LYS A 267 22.12 -16.67 -7.66
CA LYS A 267 21.49 -17.58 -8.64
C LYS A 267 21.45 -17.00 -10.04
N ASN A 268 21.85 -15.74 -10.21
CA ASN A 268 21.67 -14.96 -11.42
C ASN A 268 20.21 -15.01 -11.94
N ASP A 269 19.24 -14.85 -11.03
CA ASP A 269 17.81 -14.99 -11.29
C ASP A 269 17.05 -13.73 -10.85
N ILE A 270 16.62 -12.95 -11.85
CA ILE A 270 15.95 -11.65 -11.66
C ILE A 270 14.54 -11.82 -11.05
N THR A 271 13.93 -13.01 -11.09
CA THR A 271 12.61 -13.22 -10.47
C THR A 271 12.63 -12.95 -8.97
N TYR A 272 13.78 -13.10 -8.32
CA TYR A 272 13.96 -12.72 -6.91
C TYR A 272 13.85 -11.21 -6.64
N PHE A 273 14.15 -10.35 -7.62
CA PHE A 273 13.85 -8.92 -7.51
C PHE A 273 12.34 -8.70 -7.41
N ILE A 274 11.54 -9.44 -8.17
CA ILE A 274 10.08 -9.40 -8.12
C ILE A 274 9.56 -9.93 -6.77
N HIS A 275 10.15 -11.03 -6.26
CA HIS A 275 9.84 -11.50 -4.92
C HIS A 275 10.15 -10.46 -3.84
N ALA A 276 11.30 -9.78 -3.94
CA ALA A 276 11.68 -8.71 -3.02
C ALA A 276 10.71 -7.52 -3.08
N TYR A 277 10.29 -7.13 -4.29
CA TYR A 277 9.29 -6.08 -4.51
C TYR A 277 7.93 -6.43 -3.89
N THR A 278 7.48 -7.68 -4.06
CA THR A 278 6.18 -8.14 -3.56
C THR A 278 6.22 -8.55 -2.09
N HIS A 279 7.38 -8.56 -1.43
CA HIS A 279 7.47 -8.86 -0.01
C HIS A 279 6.81 -7.77 0.84
N GLU A 280 6.18 -8.14 1.96
CA GLU A 280 5.63 -7.15 2.88
C GLU A 280 6.77 -6.42 3.58
N GLY A 281 6.90 -5.12 3.30
CA GLY A 281 7.97 -4.30 3.84
C GLY A 281 7.99 -2.91 3.23
N VAL A 282 9.04 -2.15 3.53
CA VAL A 282 9.21 -0.77 3.04
C VAL A 282 9.88 -0.68 1.66
N PHE A 283 10.43 -1.79 1.15
CA PHE A 283 11.25 -1.79 -0.08
C PHE A 283 10.50 -1.24 -1.30
N TYR A 284 9.31 -1.76 -1.60
CA TYR A 284 8.53 -1.29 -2.74
C TYR A 284 8.17 0.20 -2.62
N LYS A 285 7.91 0.69 -1.40
CA LYS A 285 7.63 2.11 -1.13
C LYS A 285 8.85 2.98 -1.40
N LEU A 286 10.03 2.55 -0.95
CA LEU A 286 11.30 3.23 -1.20
C LEU A 286 11.64 3.27 -2.68
N LEU A 287 11.51 2.13 -3.38
CA LEU A 287 11.73 2.06 -4.82
C LEU A 287 10.79 3.01 -5.56
N ASN A 288 9.49 2.88 -5.33
CA ASN A 288 8.49 3.71 -6.00
C ASN A 288 8.72 5.21 -5.68
N ARG A 289 9.02 5.57 -4.43
CA ARG A 289 9.34 6.96 -4.06
C ARG A 289 10.54 7.50 -4.84
N LYS A 290 11.62 6.72 -4.92
CA LYS A 290 12.84 7.11 -5.62
C LYS A 290 12.64 7.23 -7.13
N LEU A 291 11.72 6.45 -7.70
CA LEU A 291 11.32 6.57 -9.10
C LEU A 291 10.47 7.83 -9.34
N ALA A 292 9.52 8.13 -8.46
CA ALA A 292 8.67 9.32 -8.56
C ALA A 292 9.43 10.64 -8.35
N GLN A 293 10.49 10.64 -7.53
CA GLN A 293 11.34 11.81 -7.28
C GLN A 293 12.27 12.17 -8.45
N GLN A 294 12.25 11.41 -9.55
CA GLN A 294 13.12 11.71 -10.67
C GLN A 294 12.61 12.92 -11.44
N ASP A 295 13.45 13.96 -11.46
CA ASP A 295 13.30 15.10 -12.33
C ASP A 295 13.95 14.80 -13.67
N PHE A 296 13.28 15.18 -14.76
CA PHE A 296 13.85 15.16 -16.10
C PHE A 296 14.26 16.58 -16.49
N LYS A 297 15.39 16.70 -17.18
CA LYS A 297 15.88 18.02 -17.62
C LYS A 297 14.92 18.58 -18.65
N ASN A 298 14.36 19.76 -18.36
CA ASN A 298 13.57 20.50 -19.32
C ASN A 298 14.47 20.94 -20.49
N PHE A 299 13.98 20.80 -21.72
CA PHE A 299 14.63 21.39 -22.90
C PHE A 299 14.50 22.91 -22.82
N THR A 300 15.48 23.56 -22.21
CA THR A 300 15.56 25.02 -22.15
C THR A 300 16.10 25.56 -23.47
N GLY A 301 15.32 26.41 -24.15
CA GLY A 301 15.79 27.20 -25.29
C GLY A 301 15.56 26.62 -26.70
N ALA A 302 14.95 25.45 -26.84
CA ALA A 302 14.52 24.90 -28.15
C ALA A 302 13.10 25.36 -28.50
N SER A 303 12.81 25.52 -29.80
CA SER A 303 11.44 25.79 -30.28
C SER A 303 10.51 24.61 -29.96
N LEU A 304 9.20 24.84 -30.01
CA LEU A 304 8.21 23.80 -29.72
C LEU A 304 8.28 22.65 -30.75
N GLU A 305 8.49 23.01 -32.01
CA GLU A 305 8.71 22.06 -33.11
C GLU A 305 9.98 21.23 -32.92
N GLU A 306 11.10 21.86 -32.53
CA GLU A 306 12.35 21.16 -32.24
C GLU A 306 12.19 20.16 -31.09
N LYS A 307 11.45 20.53 -30.04
CA LYS A 307 11.13 19.61 -28.93
C LYS A 307 10.30 18.42 -29.42
N ALA A 308 9.28 18.66 -30.25
CA ALA A 308 8.44 17.62 -30.81
C ALA A 308 9.26 16.60 -31.61
N GLN A 309 10.07 17.08 -32.55
CA GLN A 309 10.92 16.24 -33.40
C GLN A 309 11.96 15.46 -32.58
N GLN A 310 12.55 16.09 -31.56
CA GLN A 310 13.50 15.42 -30.67
C GLN A 310 12.85 14.32 -29.83
N ILE A 311 11.64 14.55 -29.31
CA ILE A 311 10.89 13.56 -28.53
C ILE A 311 10.53 12.37 -29.42
N VAL A 312 9.89 12.64 -30.55
CA VAL A 312 9.45 11.62 -31.52
C VAL A 312 10.64 10.80 -32.01
N GLY A 313 11.68 11.47 -32.52
CA GLY A 313 12.90 10.81 -32.97
C GLY A 313 13.58 10.03 -31.85
N GLY A 314 13.58 10.56 -30.63
CA GLY A 314 14.16 9.91 -29.47
C GLY A 314 13.45 8.61 -29.07
N ILE A 315 12.12 8.60 -29.06
CA ILE A 315 11.33 7.40 -28.72
C ILE A 315 11.59 6.28 -29.74
N PHE A 316 11.55 6.60 -31.05
CA PHE A 316 11.84 5.61 -32.09
C PHE A 316 13.27 5.07 -32.00
N GLN A 317 14.26 5.95 -31.77
CA GLN A 317 15.65 5.52 -31.60
C GLN A 317 15.81 4.62 -30.36
N ASN A 318 15.18 4.96 -29.24
CA ASN A 318 15.21 4.14 -28.04
C ASN A 318 14.58 2.76 -28.26
N LEU A 319 13.45 2.68 -28.97
CA LEU A 319 12.82 1.40 -29.31
C LEU A 319 13.73 0.56 -30.21
N LYS A 320 14.35 1.18 -31.21
CA LYS A 320 15.33 0.49 -32.07
C LYS A 320 16.52 -0.03 -31.28
N ILE A 321 17.04 0.76 -30.33
CA ILE A 321 18.09 0.35 -29.40
C ILE A 321 17.63 -0.85 -28.56
N ALA A 322 16.40 -0.82 -28.02
CA ALA A 322 15.84 -1.92 -27.23
C ALA A 322 15.75 -3.23 -28.01
N VAL A 323 15.25 -3.16 -29.26
CA VAL A 323 15.16 -4.32 -30.16
C VAL A 323 16.55 -4.88 -30.45
N ASN A 324 17.51 -4.02 -30.79
CA ASN A 324 18.88 -4.44 -31.05
C ASN A 324 19.54 -5.07 -29.81
N ALA A 325 19.33 -4.48 -28.63
CA ALA A 325 19.83 -5.00 -27.36
C ALA A 325 19.21 -6.37 -27.04
N ALA A 326 17.90 -6.53 -27.26
CA ALA A 326 17.22 -7.81 -27.11
C ALA A 326 17.80 -8.88 -28.04
N MET A 327 18.03 -8.56 -29.31
CA MET A 327 18.65 -9.47 -30.27
C MET A 327 20.09 -9.85 -29.88
N ALA A 328 20.88 -8.88 -29.43
CA ALA A 328 22.26 -9.12 -28.99
C ALA A 328 22.31 -9.99 -27.71
N LEU A 329 21.43 -9.73 -26.74
CA LEU A 329 21.29 -10.56 -25.54
C LEU A 329 20.90 -12.00 -25.88
N GLN A 330 19.98 -12.20 -26.82
CA GLN A 330 19.62 -13.54 -27.32
C GLN A 330 20.81 -14.25 -27.99
N ALA A 331 21.65 -13.50 -28.71
CA ALA A 331 22.87 -14.02 -29.33
C ALA A 331 24.03 -14.23 -28.32
N GLY A 332 23.81 -14.00 -27.02
CA GLY A 332 24.84 -14.09 -25.98
C GLY A 332 25.93 -13.02 -26.09
N GLN A 333 25.70 -11.98 -26.90
CA GLN A 333 26.65 -10.90 -27.11
C GLN A 333 26.63 -9.92 -25.94
N GLN A 334 27.79 -9.33 -25.66
CA GLN A 334 27.89 -8.27 -24.68
C GLN A 334 27.42 -6.96 -25.33
N VAL A 335 26.41 -6.34 -24.75
CA VAL A 335 25.96 -5.01 -25.18
C VAL A 335 26.58 -3.98 -24.24
N SER A 336 27.47 -3.15 -24.77
CA SER A 336 28.01 -1.99 -24.06
C SER A 336 27.13 -0.78 -24.37
N PHE A 337 26.61 -0.15 -23.33
CA PHE A 337 25.91 1.12 -23.47
C PHE A 337 26.54 2.15 -22.54
N GLN A 338 26.88 3.30 -23.10
CA GLN A 338 27.32 4.48 -22.35
C GLN A 338 26.11 5.39 -22.07
N GLY A 339 26.07 5.98 -20.87
CA GLY A 339 25.19 7.13 -20.61
C GLY A 339 24.16 7.00 -19.49
N GLY A 340 24.25 6.00 -18.61
CA GLY A 340 23.38 5.87 -17.46
C GLY A 340 24.02 6.32 -16.14
N ASP A 341 23.25 6.91 -15.22
CA ASP A 341 23.71 7.12 -13.84
C ASP A 341 23.80 5.79 -13.09
N GLU A 342 25.02 5.25 -13.00
CA GLU A 342 25.32 4.01 -12.26
C GLU A 342 25.20 4.14 -10.74
N ARG A 343 24.91 5.34 -10.21
CA ARG A 343 24.67 5.54 -8.77
C ARG A 343 23.19 5.44 -8.40
N ASN A 344 22.28 5.52 -9.37
CA ASN A 344 20.85 5.45 -9.11
C ASN A 344 20.35 4.00 -9.05
N TRP A 345 20.37 3.43 -7.84
CA TRP A 345 19.98 2.03 -7.62
C TRP A 345 18.55 1.71 -8.09
N ALA A 346 17.61 2.65 -8.05
CA ALA A 346 16.23 2.41 -8.48
C ALA A 346 16.14 2.20 -10.00
N LYS A 347 16.91 2.98 -10.77
CA LYS A 347 17.03 2.81 -12.23
C LYS A 347 17.72 1.50 -12.57
N LEU A 348 18.79 1.15 -11.85
CA LEU A 348 19.52 -0.11 -12.05
C LEU A 348 18.67 -1.35 -11.70
N TYR A 349 17.86 -1.25 -10.64
CA TYR A 349 16.87 -2.25 -10.30
C TYR A 349 15.87 -2.43 -11.45
N LEU A 350 15.29 -1.34 -11.98
CA LEU A 350 14.36 -1.42 -13.10
C LEU A 350 15.02 -1.99 -14.36
N ARG A 351 16.25 -1.57 -14.73
CA ARG A 351 17.00 -2.14 -15.86
C ARG A 351 17.05 -3.67 -15.79
N SER A 352 17.33 -4.20 -14.60
CA SER A 352 17.36 -5.63 -14.37
C SER A 352 15.98 -6.25 -14.60
N VAL A 353 14.92 -5.67 -14.04
CA VAL A 353 13.54 -6.15 -14.25
C VAL A 353 13.13 -6.09 -15.73
N TYR A 354 13.48 -5.05 -16.47
CA TYR A 354 13.19 -4.93 -17.90
C TYR A 354 13.89 -5.99 -18.76
N ALA A 355 15.04 -6.52 -18.31
CA ALA A 355 15.71 -7.61 -19.00
C ALA A 355 14.81 -8.86 -19.13
N LEU A 356 13.91 -9.09 -18.15
CA LEU A 356 12.91 -10.17 -18.22
C LEU A 356 11.93 -9.99 -19.40
N LEU A 357 11.67 -8.75 -19.80
CA LEU A 357 10.76 -8.42 -20.90
C LEU A 357 11.48 -8.37 -22.25
N LEU A 358 12.78 -8.05 -22.32
CA LEU A 358 13.52 -7.96 -23.59
C LEU A 358 13.97 -9.33 -24.13
N VAL A 359 14.32 -10.28 -23.26
CA VAL A 359 14.55 -11.67 -23.69
C VAL A 359 13.18 -12.30 -23.98
N PRO A 360 13.01 -13.10 -25.05
CA PRO A 360 11.75 -13.71 -25.42
C PRO A 360 11.34 -14.71 -24.34
N ASN A 361 10.65 -14.18 -23.33
CA ASN A 361 10.08 -14.90 -22.23
C ASN A 361 8.57 -14.62 -22.23
N PRO A 362 7.81 -15.26 -23.14
CA PRO A 362 6.40 -14.98 -23.32
C PRO A 362 5.57 -15.29 -22.08
N THR A 363 6.09 -16.07 -21.12
CA THR A 363 5.36 -16.46 -19.91
C THR A 363 5.23 -15.31 -18.90
N VAL A 364 6.15 -14.35 -18.92
CA VAL A 364 6.16 -13.22 -17.96
C VAL A 364 5.56 -11.94 -18.54
N ARG A 365 5.45 -11.82 -19.86
CA ARG A 365 4.81 -10.67 -20.51
C ARG A 365 3.30 -10.73 -20.32
N PHE A 366 2.68 -9.57 -20.12
CA PHE A 366 1.23 -9.45 -20.04
C PHE A 366 0.66 -8.74 -21.27
N GLN A 367 -0.37 -9.32 -21.88
CA GLN A 367 -1.21 -8.69 -22.89
C GLN A 367 -2.67 -8.97 -22.53
N GLY A 368 -3.52 -7.95 -22.63
CA GLY A 368 -4.93 -7.99 -22.24
C GLY A 368 -5.31 -6.85 -21.31
N THR A 369 -6.45 -7.00 -20.64
CA THR A 369 -6.99 -5.99 -19.73
C THR A 369 -6.56 -6.24 -18.29
N THR A 370 -6.08 -5.21 -17.61
CA THR A 370 -5.79 -5.22 -16.18
C THR A 370 -6.45 -4.02 -15.49
N TYR A 371 -6.67 -4.13 -14.19
CA TYR A 371 -7.52 -3.22 -13.42
C TYR A 371 -6.78 -2.67 -12.21
N ARG A 372 -7.07 -1.43 -11.85
CA ARG A 372 -6.56 -0.81 -10.62
C ARG A 372 -7.64 0.05 -9.97
N GLY A 373 -8.04 -0.33 -8.78
CA GLY A 373 -8.97 0.44 -7.97
C GLY A 373 -8.20 1.31 -6.97
N MET A 374 -8.50 2.61 -6.94
CA MET A 374 -7.91 3.54 -5.97
C MET A 374 -8.81 4.75 -5.72
N TRP A 375 -8.44 5.57 -4.75
CA TRP A 375 -9.07 6.86 -4.51
C TRP A 375 -8.17 7.98 -5.03
N ILE A 376 -8.73 8.91 -5.81
CA ILE A 376 -8.04 10.10 -6.34
C ILE A 376 -8.80 11.36 -5.96
N SER A 377 -8.13 12.51 -5.89
CA SER A 377 -8.81 13.78 -5.68
C SER A 377 -9.63 14.19 -6.91
N GLN A 378 -10.63 15.05 -6.71
CA GLN A 378 -11.36 15.68 -7.82
C GLN A 378 -10.43 16.38 -8.81
N ASP A 379 -9.44 17.14 -8.31
CA ASP A 379 -8.45 17.82 -9.16
C ASP A 379 -7.67 16.82 -10.02
N LYS A 380 -7.30 15.67 -9.43
CA LYS A 380 -6.60 14.62 -10.17
C LYS A 380 -7.49 13.97 -11.23
N LEU A 381 -8.78 13.77 -10.95
CA LEU A 381 -9.73 13.29 -11.97
C LEU A 381 -9.83 14.30 -13.13
N GLN A 382 -9.86 15.61 -12.83
CA GLN A 382 -9.93 16.65 -13.85
C GLN A 382 -8.74 16.58 -14.82
N HIS A 383 -7.53 16.32 -14.33
CA HIS A 383 -6.38 16.09 -15.21
C HIS A 383 -6.57 14.92 -16.17
N TYR A 384 -7.26 13.84 -15.77
CA TYR A 384 -7.59 12.75 -16.70
C TYR A 384 -8.67 13.15 -17.71
N CYS A 385 -9.58 14.06 -17.36
CA CYS A 385 -10.57 14.59 -18.30
C CYS A 385 -9.94 15.51 -19.36
N ASP A 386 -8.92 16.27 -18.97
CA ASP A 386 -8.31 17.30 -19.81
C ASP A 386 -7.16 16.78 -20.67
N ALA A 387 -6.49 15.71 -20.23
CA ALA A 387 -5.35 15.13 -20.92
C ALA A 387 -5.76 14.12 -22.01
N GLN A 388 -4.89 13.94 -22.99
CA GLN A 388 -5.02 12.87 -23.98
C GLN A 388 -4.18 11.65 -23.60
N PHE A 389 -3.04 11.86 -22.94
CA PHE A 389 -2.09 10.81 -22.63
C PHE A 389 -1.65 10.83 -21.17
N VAL A 390 -1.31 9.64 -20.66
CA VAL A 390 -0.84 9.46 -19.28
C VAL A 390 0.29 8.43 -19.19
N CYS A 391 1.26 8.70 -18.33
CA CYS A 391 2.38 7.81 -18.00
C CYS A 391 2.58 7.73 -16.49
N TYR A 392 3.12 6.60 -16.02
CA TYR A 392 3.49 6.39 -14.62
C TYR A 392 5.00 6.55 -14.41
N LYS A 393 5.38 7.38 -13.43
CA LYS A 393 6.79 7.56 -13.04
C LYS A 393 7.33 6.39 -12.21
N ALA A 394 6.46 5.58 -11.65
CA ALA A 394 6.79 4.46 -10.79
C ALA A 394 6.01 3.20 -11.19
N VAL A 395 6.38 2.06 -10.61
CA VAL A 395 5.72 0.79 -10.91
C VAL A 395 4.28 0.84 -10.40
N ALA A 396 3.33 0.61 -11.31
CA ALA A 396 1.91 0.53 -11.00
C ALA A 396 1.50 -0.93 -10.87
N SER A 397 1.07 -1.31 -9.66
CA SER A 397 0.45 -2.61 -9.41
C SER A 397 -1.01 -2.59 -9.86
N THR A 398 -1.39 -3.62 -10.62
CA THR A 398 -2.72 -3.84 -11.20
C THR A 398 -3.07 -5.32 -11.11
N SER A 399 -4.33 -5.69 -11.35
CA SER A 399 -4.77 -7.09 -11.36
C SER A 399 -5.49 -7.43 -12.66
N ALA A 400 -5.22 -8.61 -13.22
CA ALA A 400 -6.01 -9.15 -14.33
C ALA A 400 -7.46 -9.55 -13.91
N VAL A 401 -7.83 -9.36 -12.64
CA VAL A 401 -9.15 -9.66 -12.07
C VAL A 401 -9.77 -8.37 -11.53
N ARG A 402 -10.87 -7.92 -12.13
CA ARG A 402 -11.52 -6.65 -11.78
C ARG A 402 -12.00 -6.62 -10.34
N GLU A 403 -12.49 -7.74 -9.82
CA GLU A 403 -12.98 -7.88 -8.45
C GLU A 403 -11.86 -7.63 -7.43
N ILE A 404 -10.63 -8.02 -7.76
CA ILE A 404 -9.46 -7.76 -6.92
C ILE A 404 -9.19 -6.27 -6.90
N ALA A 405 -9.25 -5.57 -8.03
CA ALA A 405 -9.13 -4.11 -8.06
C ALA A 405 -10.26 -3.41 -7.29
N GLN A 406 -11.51 -3.87 -7.45
CA GLN A 406 -12.69 -3.32 -6.79
C GLN A 406 -12.58 -3.44 -5.26
N TYR A 407 -12.05 -4.57 -4.77
CA TYR A 407 -11.83 -4.79 -3.35
C TYR A 407 -11.04 -3.63 -2.70
N PHE A 408 -10.08 -3.01 -3.39
CA PHE A 408 -9.31 -1.91 -2.81
C PHE A 408 -10.04 -0.57 -2.82
N ILE A 409 -10.99 -0.37 -3.73
CA ILE A 409 -11.91 0.76 -3.64
C ILE A 409 -12.79 0.58 -2.39
N ASP A 410 -13.41 -0.59 -2.28
CA ASP A 410 -14.44 -0.88 -1.26
C ASP A 410 -13.86 -0.90 0.16
N ASN A 411 -12.57 -1.24 0.31
CA ASN A 411 -11.92 -1.42 1.61
C ASN A 411 -11.06 -0.26 2.09
N THR A 412 -11.13 0.89 1.43
CA THR A 412 -10.43 2.09 1.91
C THR A 412 -11.34 2.87 2.86
N HIS A 413 -10.98 2.91 4.15
CA HIS A 413 -11.82 3.49 5.22
C HIS A 413 -11.69 5.01 5.41
N ASP A 414 -10.81 5.69 4.67
CA ASP A 414 -10.48 7.12 4.83
C ASP A 414 -10.58 7.92 3.52
N ALA A 415 -11.70 7.83 2.81
CA ALA A 415 -11.96 8.77 1.72
C ALA A 415 -12.33 10.14 2.32
N SER A 416 -11.41 11.10 2.23
CA SER A 416 -11.73 12.50 2.57
C SER A 416 -12.88 13.00 1.67
N LYS A 417 -13.58 14.06 2.10
CA LYS A 417 -14.77 14.59 1.39
C LYS A 417 -14.54 14.96 -0.09
N ASN A 418 -13.28 15.06 -0.54
CA ASN A 418 -12.89 15.47 -1.89
C ASN A 418 -12.24 14.34 -2.71
N MET A 419 -12.38 13.08 -2.27
CA MET A 419 -11.85 11.91 -2.97
C MET A 419 -12.95 11.19 -3.73
N ILE A 420 -12.57 10.66 -4.89
CA ILE A 420 -13.42 9.90 -5.81
C ILE A 420 -12.81 8.50 -5.90
N SER A 421 -13.67 7.49 -5.81
CA SER A 421 -13.28 6.13 -6.15
C SER A 421 -13.09 6.02 -7.66
N ALA A 422 -11.91 5.63 -8.09
CA ALA A 422 -11.55 5.49 -9.50
C ALA A 422 -11.16 4.05 -9.80
N MET A 423 -11.88 3.44 -10.75
CA MET A 423 -11.49 2.17 -11.37
C MET A 423 -10.76 2.47 -12.68
N PHE A 424 -9.46 2.20 -12.70
CA PHE A 424 -8.67 2.26 -13.92
C PHE A 424 -8.76 0.93 -14.66
N ILE A 425 -9.01 1.00 -15.96
CA ILE A 425 -9.10 -0.13 -16.88
C ILE A 425 -7.97 0.05 -17.89
N HIS A 426 -6.91 -0.74 -17.77
CA HIS A 426 -5.75 -0.69 -18.65
C HIS A 426 -5.86 -1.77 -19.72
N GLU A 427 -5.94 -1.37 -20.98
CA GLU A 427 -5.83 -2.27 -22.13
C GLU A 427 -4.38 -2.27 -22.63
N VAL A 428 -3.68 -3.37 -22.38
CA VAL A 428 -2.28 -3.57 -22.77
C VAL A 428 -2.25 -4.43 -24.04
N THR A 429 -1.89 -3.83 -25.17
CA THR A 429 -1.74 -4.55 -26.45
C THR A 429 -0.27 -4.90 -26.73
N SER A 430 0.06 -5.32 -27.96
CA SER A 430 1.37 -5.84 -28.37
C SER A 430 2.56 -4.99 -27.92
N ILE A 431 2.53 -3.66 -28.11
CA ILE A 431 3.65 -2.79 -27.72
C ILE A 431 3.70 -2.55 -26.19
N GLY A 432 2.53 -2.46 -25.55
CA GLY A 432 2.43 -2.32 -24.09
C GLY A 432 2.96 -3.54 -23.33
N ALA A 433 2.95 -4.73 -23.94
CA ALA A 433 3.51 -5.94 -23.35
C ALA A 433 5.03 -5.86 -23.10
N LEU A 434 5.74 -4.89 -23.70
CA LEU A 434 7.15 -4.60 -23.39
C LEU A 434 7.35 -3.89 -22.05
N TYR A 435 6.26 -3.48 -21.39
CA TYR A 435 6.24 -2.72 -20.15
C TYR A 435 5.32 -3.34 -19.08
N ALA A 436 4.68 -4.48 -19.38
CA ALA A 436 3.70 -5.11 -18.50
C ALA A 436 4.16 -6.53 -18.13
N LEU A 437 4.37 -6.76 -16.83
CA LEU A 437 4.89 -8.00 -16.28
C LEU A 437 3.79 -8.72 -15.49
N LYS A 438 3.38 -9.91 -15.92
CA LYS A 438 2.55 -10.81 -15.13
C LYS A 438 3.43 -11.51 -14.11
N ILE A 439 3.14 -11.30 -12.82
CA ILE A 439 4.03 -11.75 -11.74
C ILE A 439 3.39 -12.79 -10.83
N SER A 440 2.25 -13.38 -11.22
CA SER A 440 1.52 -14.32 -10.36
C SER A 440 2.39 -15.49 -9.87
N GLU A 441 3.34 -15.96 -10.68
CA GLU A 441 4.23 -17.08 -10.33
C GLU A 441 5.35 -16.69 -9.36
N PHE A 442 5.68 -15.39 -9.30
CA PHE A 442 6.79 -14.85 -8.50
C PHE A 442 6.29 -13.90 -7.39
N SER A 443 4.99 -13.70 -7.28
CA SER A 443 4.41 -12.82 -6.27
C SER A 443 4.25 -13.58 -4.96
N LYS A 444 4.42 -12.88 -3.84
CA LYS A 444 3.96 -13.37 -2.53
C LYS A 444 2.45 -13.66 -2.52
N PHE A 445 1.68 -13.06 -3.43
CA PHE A 445 0.22 -13.16 -3.52
C PHE A 445 -0.22 -13.65 -4.91
N PRO A 446 0.02 -14.92 -5.27
CA PRO A 446 -0.25 -15.45 -6.61
C PRO A 446 -1.72 -15.32 -7.05
N HIS A 447 -2.66 -15.37 -6.08
CA HIS A 447 -4.09 -15.29 -6.33
C HIS A 447 -4.57 -13.92 -6.81
N GLU A 448 -3.80 -12.86 -6.55
CA GLU A 448 -4.13 -11.50 -7.00
C GLU A 448 -4.02 -11.35 -8.53
N LYS A 449 -3.46 -12.34 -9.23
CA LYS A 449 -3.14 -12.27 -10.66
C LYS A 449 -2.50 -10.94 -11.03
N GLU A 450 -1.55 -10.52 -10.19
CA GLU A 450 -0.95 -9.20 -10.25
C GLU A 450 -0.16 -9.01 -11.55
N VAL A 451 -0.35 -7.84 -12.14
CA VAL A 451 0.37 -7.33 -13.31
C VAL A 451 1.04 -6.02 -12.91
N LEU A 452 2.36 -5.96 -13.05
CA LEU A 452 3.13 -4.74 -12.85
C LEU A 452 3.26 -3.98 -14.16
N LEU A 453 2.75 -2.76 -14.19
CA LEU A 453 3.01 -1.80 -15.26
C LEU A 453 4.26 -1.00 -14.89
N LEU A 454 5.33 -1.17 -15.67
CA LEU A 454 6.63 -0.57 -15.40
C LEU A 454 6.71 0.87 -15.94
N PRO A 455 7.56 1.75 -15.35
CA PRO A 455 7.70 3.13 -15.81
C PRO A 455 8.19 3.23 -17.24
N GLY A 456 7.54 4.05 -18.06
CA GLY A 456 7.83 4.17 -19.49
C GLY A 456 6.72 3.63 -20.40
N ILE A 457 5.68 3.01 -19.83
CA ILE A 457 4.43 2.73 -20.56
C ILE A 457 3.63 4.01 -20.74
N LEU A 458 3.17 4.26 -21.97
CA LEU A 458 2.23 5.32 -22.28
C LEU A 458 0.85 4.75 -22.51
N PHE A 459 -0.16 5.42 -21.95
CA PHE A 459 -1.55 5.15 -22.27
C PHE A 459 -2.20 6.38 -22.90
N ARG A 460 -3.00 6.16 -23.93
CA ARG A 460 -4.04 7.10 -24.34
C ARG A 460 -5.21 6.97 -23.37
N ILE A 461 -5.76 8.11 -22.95
CA ILE A 461 -7.00 8.15 -22.19
C ILE A 461 -8.14 7.95 -23.19
N ALA A 462 -8.77 6.78 -23.13
CA ALA A 462 -9.79 6.39 -24.09
C ALA A 462 -11.18 6.89 -23.69
N ASP A 463 -11.48 6.84 -22.39
CA ASP A 463 -12.75 7.31 -21.84
C ASP A 463 -12.58 7.64 -20.35
N VAL A 464 -13.34 8.63 -19.88
CA VAL A 464 -13.45 8.98 -18.45
C VAL A 464 -14.93 9.11 -18.13
N ARG A 465 -15.48 8.10 -17.44
CA ARG A 465 -16.91 8.02 -17.13
C ARG A 465 -17.17 8.26 -15.66
N SER A 466 -18.02 9.23 -15.33
CA SER A 466 -18.58 9.34 -13.99
C SER A 466 -19.68 8.28 -13.82
N ILE A 467 -19.47 7.35 -12.88
CA ILE A 467 -20.46 6.34 -12.50
C ILE A 467 -21.43 6.90 -11.44
N SER A 468 -20.91 7.76 -10.56
CA SER A 468 -21.68 8.53 -9.60
C SER A 468 -20.92 9.78 -9.20
N LYS A 469 -21.51 10.63 -8.34
CA LYS A 469 -20.85 11.81 -7.79
C LYS A 469 -19.46 11.52 -7.20
N ASN A 470 -19.26 10.32 -6.63
CA ASN A 470 -18.02 9.94 -5.95
C ASN A 470 -17.35 8.71 -6.58
N ALA A 471 -17.70 8.35 -7.82
CA ALA A 471 -17.13 7.20 -8.51
C ALA A 471 -16.91 7.47 -10.01
N ALA A 472 -15.76 7.06 -10.53
CA ALA A 472 -15.41 7.16 -11.93
C ALA A 472 -14.71 5.90 -12.46
N GLU A 473 -14.85 5.66 -13.76
CA GLU A 473 -14.05 4.71 -14.51
C GLU A 473 -13.15 5.47 -15.49
N ILE A 474 -11.89 5.08 -15.57
CA ILE A 474 -10.89 5.68 -16.45
C ILE A 474 -10.34 4.56 -17.32
N GLU A 475 -10.63 4.62 -18.62
CA GLU A 475 -10.16 3.65 -19.60
C GLU A 475 -8.88 4.14 -20.26
N LEU A 476 -7.83 3.32 -20.19
CA LEU A 476 -6.49 3.62 -20.63
C LEU A 476 -6.03 2.58 -21.64
N ARG A 477 -5.71 2.99 -22.86
CA ARG A 477 -5.31 2.05 -23.94
C ARG A 477 -3.86 2.29 -24.35
N CYS A 478 -3.10 1.20 -24.47
CA CYS A 478 -1.74 1.23 -24.98
C CYS A 478 -1.68 0.37 -26.25
N SER A 479 -1.77 1.01 -27.41
CA SER A 479 -1.62 0.37 -28.73
C SER A 479 -0.61 1.06 -29.64
N LEU A 480 -0.16 0.34 -30.67
CA LEU A 480 0.75 0.90 -31.67
C LEU A 480 0.08 2.06 -32.42
N GLU A 481 -1.19 1.89 -32.80
CA GLU A 481 -1.98 2.92 -33.48
C GLU A 481 -2.24 4.13 -32.56
N ASP A 482 -2.44 3.92 -31.26
CA ASP A 482 -2.51 5.02 -30.28
C ASP A 482 -1.16 5.74 -30.14
N THR A 483 -0.04 5.00 -30.23
CA THR A 483 1.31 5.57 -30.20
C THR A 483 1.58 6.39 -31.45
N GLU A 484 1.19 5.92 -32.63
CA GLU A 484 1.29 6.66 -33.88
C GLU A 484 0.39 7.90 -33.88
N THR A 485 -0.87 7.75 -33.45
CA THR A 485 -1.83 8.85 -33.30
C THR A 485 -1.33 9.90 -32.32
N MET A 486 -0.70 9.50 -31.21
CA MET A 486 -0.03 10.43 -30.30
C MET A 486 1.04 11.23 -31.03
N MET A 487 1.89 10.58 -31.81
CA MET A 487 3.01 11.25 -32.47
C MET A 487 2.49 12.25 -33.50
N SER A 488 1.41 11.91 -34.21
CA SER A 488 0.72 12.80 -35.14
C SER A 488 -0.02 13.95 -34.44
N ASN A 489 -0.73 13.68 -33.34
CA ASN A 489 -1.50 14.68 -32.60
C ASN A 489 -0.62 15.61 -31.79
N ALA A 490 0.42 15.10 -31.14
CA ALA A 490 1.42 15.93 -30.48
C ALA A 490 2.05 16.87 -31.51
N PHE A 491 2.41 16.36 -32.70
CA PHE A 491 2.93 17.22 -33.78
C PHE A 491 1.90 18.29 -34.20
N ALA A 492 0.62 17.93 -34.37
CA ALA A 492 -0.44 18.86 -34.77
C ALA A 492 -0.79 19.91 -33.69
N SER A 493 -0.94 19.51 -32.42
CA SER A 493 -1.22 20.40 -31.30
C SER A 493 -0.06 21.35 -31.00
N LEU A 494 1.19 20.91 -31.24
CA LEU A 494 2.37 21.75 -31.12
C LEU A 494 2.46 22.76 -32.27
N LEU A 495 2.07 22.39 -33.50
CA LEU A 495 2.00 23.32 -34.64
C LEU A 495 0.88 24.36 -34.51
N ALA A 496 -0.25 23.99 -33.89
CA ALA A 496 -1.38 24.91 -33.67
C ALA A 496 -1.15 25.95 -32.56
N LEU A 497 -0.11 25.77 -31.73
CA LEU A 497 0.28 26.73 -30.69
C LEU A 497 1.28 27.80 -31.19
N ASP A 498 1.84 27.62 -32.39
CA ASP A 498 2.74 28.58 -33.08
C ASP A 498 2.01 29.45 -34.13
N SER A 499 0.69 29.25 -34.30
CA SER A 499 -0.21 30.03 -35.18
C SER A 499 -1.20 30.86 -34.39
#